data_AF-A0A1V8U362-F1
#
_entry.id   AF-A0A1V8U362-F1
#
_cell.length_a   1.000
_cell.length_b   1.000
_cell.length_c   1.000
_cell.angle_alpha   90.00
_cell.angle_beta   90.00
_cell.angle_gamma   90.00
#
_symmetry.space_group_name_H-M   'P 1'
#
loop_
_entity.id
_entity.type
_entity.pdbx_description
1 polymer ?
#
loop_
_entity_poly.entity_id
_entity_poly.type
_entity_poly.pdbx_seq_one_letter_code
_entity_poly.pdbx_strand_id
1 'polypeptide(L)'
;MATTAPDQPPRKLKILMLHGYTQSGPLFHLKTKALEKNLHKAFSASPSPGHLPSHPGGCELHYPTAPIRLSATDIPGYDVDGASSADSGEIDSFGWWRRKGDAEPYTYAGIELGLATVAEVLQKDGPFDGVIGFSQGGALAGMLASLLEPTRRQAFEAAQSAGGIRYPDSFTQDSGFIEEAVHPPLSFAVSYSGFAASTNPLYAAFYEPKIETPMLHFLGSVDTVVEEKRSLRLVEACKNGQGVEGGSSRVVYHPGGHFLPSSQKAYVAALVGFIREVMGKANSGKAEVKEEGVEDMDVPF
;
A
#
# COMPACT_ATOMS: atom_id res chain seq x y z
N MET A 1 -12.50 41.84 -15.85
CA MET A 1 -13.04 40.50 -16.16
C MET A 1 -12.14 39.50 -15.46
N ALA A 2 -12.63 38.82 -14.42
CA ALA A 2 -11.84 37.82 -13.71
C ALA A 2 -11.66 36.61 -14.63
N THR A 3 -10.41 36.29 -14.95
CA THR A 3 -10.04 35.08 -15.69
C THR A 3 -10.30 33.88 -14.80
N THR A 4 -11.41 33.18 -15.04
CA THR A 4 -11.70 31.89 -14.44
C THR A 4 -10.62 30.90 -14.86
N ALA A 5 -9.86 30.38 -13.89
CA ALA A 5 -8.95 29.26 -14.13
C ALA A 5 -9.70 28.11 -14.82
N PRO A 6 -9.05 27.32 -15.69
CA PRO A 6 -9.69 26.17 -16.31
C PRO A 6 -10.20 25.23 -15.21
N ASP A 7 -11.47 24.81 -15.35
CA ASP A 7 -12.18 23.92 -14.44
C ASP A 7 -11.42 22.58 -14.36
N GLN A 8 -10.55 22.42 -13.36
CA GLN A 8 -9.83 21.18 -13.15
C GLN A 8 -10.84 20.09 -12.79
N PRO A 9 -10.70 18.86 -13.33
CA PRO A 9 -11.61 17.78 -12.97
C PRO A 9 -11.59 17.57 -11.45
N PRO A 10 -12.75 17.25 -10.85
CA PRO A 10 -12.86 17.12 -9.40
C PRO A 10 -11.90 16.04 -8.89
N ARG A 11 -11.14 16.36 -7.83
CA ARG A 11 -10.13 15.47 -7.25
C ARG A 11 -10.74 14.12 -6.85
N LYS A 12 -10.09 13.03 -7.25
CA LYS A 12 -10.48 11.65 -6.96
C LYS A 12 -9.58 11.03 -5.90
N LEU A 13 -10.12 10.15 -5.06
CA LEU A 13 -9.36 9.28 -4.17
C LEU A 13 -8.64 8.22 -5.03
N LYS A 14 -7.33 8.35 -5.20
CA LYS A 14 -6.53 7.46 -6.05
C LYS A 14 -5.86 6.38 -5.21
N ILE A 15 -6.13 5.12 -5.53
CA ILE A 15 -5.61 3.96 -4.79
C ILE A 15 -4.79 3.06 -5.73
N LEU A 16 -3.55 2.81 -5.35
CA LEU A 16 -2.68 1.85 -6.04
C LEU A 16 -2.99 0.42 -5.57
N MET A 17 -3.20 -0.50 -6.49
CA MET A 17 -3.61 -1.89 -6.23
C MET A 17 -2.49 -2.86 -6.63
N LEU A 18 -1.79 -3.44 -5.65
CA LEU A 18 -0.62 -4.30 -5.88
C LEU A 18 -0.97 -5.79 -5.76
N HIS A 19 -0.78 -6.54 -6.85
CA HIS A 19 -1.14 -7.96 -6.90
C HIS A 19 -0.12 -8.87 -6.18
N GLY A 20 -0.54 -10.12 -5.92
CA GLY A 20 0.33 -11.16 -5.34
C GLY A 20 1.20 -11.87 -6.38
N TYR A 21 2.12 -12.72 -5.91
CA TYR A 21 2.95 -13.57 -6.77
C TYR A 21 2.07 -14.47 -7.66
N THR A 22 2.54 -14.80 -8.88
CA THR A 22 1.79 -15.53 -9.92
C THR A 22 0.47 -14.86 -10.34
N GLN A 23 0.41 -13.53 -10.32
CA GLN A 23 -0.72 -12.76 -10.82
C GLN A 23 -0.23 -11.66 -11.76
N SER A 24 -1.18 -10.94 -12.38
CA SER A 24 -0.98 -9.75 -13.18
C SER A 24 -1.95 -8.66 -12.71
N GLY A 25 -1.72 -7.40 -13.11
CA GLY A 25 -2.65 -6.31 -12.86
C GLY A 25 -4.08 -6.61 -13.34
N PRO A 26 -4.28 -7.02 -14.62
CA PRO A 26 -5.59 -7.42 -15.13
C PRO A 26 -6.25 -8.57 -14.36
N LEU A 27 -5.48 -9.61 -13.99
CA LEU A 27 -6.02 -10.72 -13.21
C LEU A 27 -6.42 -10.28 -11.80
N PHE A 28 -5.62 -9.43 -11.17
CA PHE A 28 -5.94 -8.90 -9.84
C PHE A 28 -7.18 -8.03 -9.89
N HIS A 29 -7.30 -7.14 -10.87
CA HIS A 29 -8.51 -6.35 -11.12
C HIS A 29 -9.75 -7.24 -11.27
N LEU A 30 -9.65 -8.31 -12.07
CA LEU A 30 -10.74 -9.27 -12.23
C LEU A 30 -11.14 -9.92 -10.89
N LYS A 31 -10.17 -10.34 -10.07
CA LYS A 31 -10.39 -10.95 -8.75
C LYS A 31 -10.96 -9.96 -7.72
N THR A 32 -10.67 -8.66 -7.86
CA THR A 32 -11.12 -7.62 -6.94
C THR A 32 -12.30 -6.79 -7.45
N LYS A 33 -12.95 -7.16 -8.58
CA LYS A 33 -14.14 -6.44 -9.10
C LYS A 33 -15.23 -6.19 -8.07
N ALA A 34 -15.47 -7.16 -7.18
CA ALA A 34 -16.46 -6.97 -6.11
C ALA A 34 -16.03 -5.90 -5.11
N LEU A 35 -14.74 -5.85 -4.76
CA LEU A 35 -14.18 -4.84 -3.88
C LEU A 35 -14.24 -3.46 -4.54
N GLU A 36 -13.83 -3.36 -5.81
CA GLU A 36 -13.89 -2.13 -6.60
C GLU A 36 -15.31 -1.53 -6.60
N LYS A 37 -16.33 -2.34 -6.89
CA LYS A 37 -17.73 -1.88 -6.84
C LYS A 37 -18.12 -1.34 -5.47
N ASN A 38 -17.67 -2.00 -4.40
CA ASN A 38 -17.93 -1.54 -3.03
C ASN A 38 -17.19 -0.24 -2.72
N LEU A 39 -15.94 -0.08 -3.17
CA LEU A 39 -15.16 1.15 -2.99
C LEU A 39 -15.74 2.32 -3.79
N HIS A 40 -16.14 2.12 -5.05
CA HIS A 40 -16.82 3.16 -5.84
C HIS A 40 -18.16 3.58 -5.23
N LYS A 41 -18.90 2.63 -4.64
CA LYS A 41 -20.15 2.93 -3.92
C LYS A 41 -19.88 3.69 -2.62
N ALA A 42 -18.87 3.27 -1.85
CA ALA A 42 -18.51 3.93 -0.61
C ALA A 42 -17.98 5.34 -0.87
N PHE A 43 -17.10 5.51 -1.85
CA PHE A 43 -16.42 6.76 -2.18
C PHE A 43 -16.92 7.29 -3.52
N SER A 44 -18.22 7.59 -3.56
CA SER A 44 -18.92 8.09 -4.74
C SER A 44 -18.54 9.53 -5.08
N ALA A 45 -18.78 9.96 -6.32
CA ALA A 45 -18.60 11.35 -6.71
C ALA A 45 -19.70 12.24 -6.10
N SER A 46 -19.34 13.47 -5.73
CA SER A 46 -20.26 14.50 -5.27
C SER A 46 -21.33 14.78 -6.33
N PRO A 47 -22.60 15.04 -5.95
CA PRO A 47 -23.12 15.16 -4.58
C PRO A 47 -23.64 13.84 -3.99
N SER A 48 -23.29 12.69 -4.56
CA SER A 48 -23.84 11.40 -4.14
C SER A 48 -23.56 11.10 -2.65
N PRO A 49 -24.48 10.44 -1.94
CA PRO A 49 -24.22 9.99 -0.57
C PRO A 49 -22.97 9.12 -0.50
N GLY A 50 -22.11 9.40 0.48
CA GLY A 50 -20.86 8.68 0.71
C GLY A 50 -19.60 9.35 0.17
N HIS A 51 -19.72 10.38 -0.68
CA HIS A 51 -18.56 11.10 -1.21
C HIS A 51 -17.64 11.60 -0.08
N LEU A 52 -16.34 11.64 -0.37
CA LEU A 52 -15.36 12.27 0.52
C LEU A 52 -15.29 13.75 0.18
N PRO A 53 -15.49 14.69 1.13
CA PRO A 53 -15.41 16.12 0.85
C PRO A 53 -14.05 16.55 0.25
N SER A 54 -12.96 15.91 0.67
CA SER A 54 -11.61 16.15 0.12
C SER A 54 -11.41 15.60 -1.29
N HIS A 55 -12.28 14.68 -1.75
CA HIS A 55 -12.16 13.97 -3.03
C HIS A 55 -13.55 13.88 -3.72
N PRO A 56 -14.10 15.03 -4.18
CA PRO A 56 -15.45 15.07 -4.73
C PRO A 56 -15.60 14.32 -6.07
N GLY A 57 -14.51 13.92 -6.73
CA GLY A 57 -14.52 13.16 -7.97
C GLY A 57 -14.79 11.66 -7.82
N GLY A 58 -14.92 11.16 -6.58
CA GLY A 58 -15.09 9.74 -6.28
C GLY A 58 -13.77 9.00 -6.11
N CYS A 59 -13.72 7.72 -6.47
CA CYS A 59 -12.58 6.83 -6.27
C CYS A 59 -12.08 6.25 -7.60
N GLU A 60 -10.77 6.05 -7.70
CA GLU A 60 -10.08 5.51 -8.87
C GLU A 60 -9.00 4.53 -8.43
N LEU A 61 -9.00 3.34 -9.04
CA LEU A 61 -8.10 2.24 -8.70
C LEU A 61 -7.13 1.97 -9.86
N HIS A 62 -5.84 1.80 -9.54
CA HIS A 62 -4.79 1.53 -10.52
C HIS A 62 -4.17 0.15 -10.28
N TYR A 63 -4.13 -0.70 -11.31
CA TYR A 63 -3.69 -2.10 -11.21
C TYR A 63 -2.45 -2.35 -12.10
N PRO A 64 -1.25 -1.91 -11.69
CA PRO A 64 -0.04 -2.23 -12.45
C PRO A 64 0.29 -3.73 -12.41
N THR A 65 1.02 -4.19 -13.42
CA THR A 65 1.60 -5.54 -13.46
C THR A 65 3.05 -5.48 -13.03
N ALA A 66 3.46 -6.39 -12.16
CA ALA A 66 4.84 -6.53 -11.70
C ALA A 66 5.79 -6.87 -12.87
N PRO A 67 7.07 -6.45 -12.82
CA PRO A 67 7.94 -6.51 -14.00
C PRO A 67 8.50 -7.91 -14.30
N ILE A 68 8.51 -8.80 -13.30
CA ILE A 68 9.17 -10.09 -13.45
C ILE A 68 8.17 -11.11 -13.96
N ARG A 69 8.25 -11.45 -15.24
CA ARG A 69 7.53 -12.60 -15.80
C ARG A 69 8.09 -13.90 -15.24
N LEU A 70 7.21 -14.77 -14.76
CA LEU A 70 7.55 -16.04 -14.12
C LEU A 70 7.49 -17.18 -15.15
N SER A 71 8.45 -18.11 -15.06
CA SER A 71 8.41 -19.37 -15.78
C SER A 71 7.71 -20.46 -14.95
N ALA A 72 7.47 -21.63 -15.54
CA ALA A 72 6.91 -22.77 -14.81
C ALA A 72 7.75 -23.18 -13.59
N THR A 73 9.09 -23.06 -13.68
CA THR A 73 10.02 -23.37 -12.57
C THR A 73 9.96 -22.35 -11.43
N ASP A 74 9.40 -21.17 -11.68
CA ASP A 74 9.22 -20.13 -10.67
C ASP A 74 7.93 -20.33 -9.84
N ILE A 75 7.05 -21.26 -10.24
CA ILE A 75 5.73 -21.48 -9.63
C ILE A 75 5.84 -22.59 -8.57
N PRO A 76 5.59 -22.29 -7.28
CA PRO A 76 5.62 -23.30 -6.23
C PRO A 76 4.63 -24.44 -6.51
N GLY A 77 5.10 -25.68 -6.44
CA GLY A 77 4.27 -26.88 -6.63
C GLY A 77 4.03 -27.30 -8.09
N TYR A 78 4.74 -26.72 -9.06
CA TYR A 78 4.71 -27.19 -10.44
C TYR A 78 5.58 -28.45 -10.60
N ASP A 79 4.93 -29.61 -10.69
CA ASP A 79 5.60 -30.91 -10.90
C ASP A 79 6.02 -31.08 -12.36
N VAL A 80 7.29 -31.37 -12.62
CA VAL A 80 7.86 -31.51 -13.98
C VAL A 80 7.60 -32.89 -14.62
N ASP A 81 6.94 -33.81 -13.90
CA ASP A 81 6.88 -35.23 -14.30
C ASP A 81 5.64 -35.66 -15.11
N GLY A 82 4.87 -34.73 -15.71
CA GLY A 82 3.67 -35.16 -16.45
C GLY A 82 3.08 -34.23 -17.51
N ALA A 83 3.60 -33.03 -17.71
CA ALA A 83 3.11 -32.15 -18.78
C ALA A 83 3.94 -32.35 -20.04
N SER A 84 3.38 -33.10 -20.99
CA SER A 84 3.82 -33.10 -22.37
C SER A 84 4.01 -31.67 -22.88
N SER A 85 5.12 -31.46 -23.57
CA SER A 85 5.50 -30.25 -24.29
C SER A 85 4.50 -29.87 -25.38
N ALA A 86 3.31 -29.39 -24.99
CA ALA A 86 2.23 -29.02 -25.90
C ALA A 86 1.28 -27.97 -25.29
N ASP A 87 1.82 -26.96 -24.60
CA ASP A 87 1.38 -25.55 -24.67
C ASP A 87 2.38 -24.70 -23.87
N SER A 88 3.51 -24.34 -24.47
CA SER A 88 4.42 -23.31 -23.90
C SER A 88 3.83 -21.91 -24.07
N GLY A 89 2.50 -21.79 -23.92
CA GLY A 89 1.78 -20.54 -23.87
C GLY A 89 2.23 -19.78 -22.64
N GLU A 90 2.99 -18.72 -22.89
CA GLU A 90 3.08 -17.51 -22.08
C GLU A 90 2.18 -17.52 -20.82
N ILE A 91 2.68 -18.03 -19.69
CA ILE A 91 1.96 -17.99 -18.42
C ILE A 91 1.83 -16.51 -18.03
N ASP A 92 0.60 -15.99 -17.90
CA ASP A 92 0.30 -14.63 -17.41
C ASP A 92 0.51 -14.58 -15.88
N SER A 93 1.76 -14.78 -15.46
CA SER A 93 2.17 -14.85 -14.07
C SER A 93 3.39 -13.97 -13.84
N PHE A 94 3.25 -13.03 -12.93
CA PHE A 94 4.28 -12.06 -12.61
C PHE A 94 4.57 -12.03 -11.10
N GLY A 95 5.75 -11.52 -10.76
CA GLY A 95 6.17 -11.25 -9.41
C GLY A 95 6.88 -9.89 -9.30
N TRP A 96 6.81 -9.29 -8.12
CA TRP A 96 7.57 -8.08 -7.78
C TRP A 96 9.04 -8.38 -7.48
N TRP A 97 9.30 -9.60 -7.00
CA TRP A 97 10.61 -10.19 -6.79
C TRP A 97 10.49 -11.73 -6.79
N ARG A 98 11.62 -12.44 -6.92
CA ARG A 98 11.71 -13.88 -6.64
C ARG A 98 12.38 -14.11 -5.29
N ARG A 99 11.86 -15.06 -4.50
CA ARG A 99 12.56 -15.50 -3.27
C ARG A 99 13.78 -16.33 -3.65
N LYS A 100 14.93 -16.05 -3.04
CA LYS A 100 16.18 -16.81 -3.18
C LYS A 100 16.61 -17.36 -1.83
N GLY A 101 16.47 -18.68 -1.66
CA GLY A 101 16.80 -19.42 -0.44
C GLY A 101 15.57 -20.04 0.23
N ASP A 102 15.73 -21.26 0.74
CA ASP A 102 14.63 -22.11 1.22
C ASP A 102 14.31 -21.93 2.71
N ALA A 103 15.23 -21.31 3.46
CA ALA A 103 15.07 -20.97 4.87
C ALA A 103 15.42 -19.50 5.14
N GLU A 104 14.93 -18.96 6.24
CA GLU A 104 15.19 -17.59 6.67
C GLU A 104 16.57 -17.52 7.38
N PRO A 105 17.44 -16.51 7.11
CA PRO A 105 17.24 -15.39 6.18
C PRO A 105 17.46 -15.76 4.71
N TYR A 106 16.51 -15.38 3.85
CA TYR A 106 16.60 -15.44 2.39
C TYR A 106 16.64 -14.03 1.78
N THR A 107 16.86 -13.93 0.46
CA THR A 107 16.86 -12.66 -0.27
C THR A 107 15.79 -12.61 -1.36
N TYR A 108 15.59 -11.41 -1.90
CA TYR A 108 14.61 -11.09 -2.93
C TYR A 108 15.34 -10.64 -4.20
N ALA A 109 15.44 -11.54 -5.18
CA ALA A 109 16.04 -11.24 -6.47
C ALA A 109 15.06 -10.42 -7.33
N GLY A 110 15.51 -9.29 -7.87
CA GLY A 110 14.68 -8.43 -8.71
C GLY A 110 13.80 -7.45 -7.94
N ILE A 111 13.96 -7.30 -6.62
CA ILE A 111 13.16 -6.35 -5.82
C ILE A 111 13.35 -4.91 -6.30
N GLU A 112 14.55 -4.57 -6.74
CA GLU A 112 14.89 -3.29 -7.36
C GLU A 112 14.06 -3.01 -8.62
N LEU A 113 13.77 -4.04 -9.44
CA LEU A 113 12.91 -3.89 -10.61
C LEU A 113 11.47 -3.63 -10.18
N GLY A 114 10.95 -4.40 -9.22
CA GLY A 114 9.61 -4.21 -8.69
C GLY A 114 9.39 -2.81 -8.10
N LEU A 115 10.37 -2.32 -7.34
CA LEU A 115 10.39 -0.97 -6.79
C LEU A 115 10.44 0.10 -7.89
N ALA A 116 11.30 -0.07 -8.89
CA ALA A 116 11.39 0.86 -10.02
C ALA A 116 10.07 0.95 -10.81
N THR A 117 9.42 -0.18 -11.10
CA THR A 117 8.11 -0.20 -11.77
C THR A 117 7.04 0.53 -10.96
N VAL A 118 7.01 0.36 -9.64
CA VAL A 118 6.08 1.13 -8.80
C VAL A 118 6.41 2.62 -8.84
N ALA A 119 7.68 3.01 -8.75
CA ALA A 119 8.08 4.41 -8.81
C ALA A 119 7.70 5.08 -10.14
N GLU A 120 7.79 4.37 -11.26
CA GLU A 120 7.32 4.85 -12.57
C GLU A 120 5.80 5.13 -12.56
N VAL A 121 5.01 4.23 -11.97
CA VAL A 121 3.55 4.41 -11.82
C VAL A 121 3.23 5.59 -10.92
N LEU A 122 3.95 5.78 -9.81
CA LEU A 122 3.76 6.92 -8.92
C LEU A 122 4.02 8.26 -9.62
N GLN A 123 5.07 8.33 -10.44
CA GLN A 123 5.42 9.54 -11.18
C GLN A 123 4.44 9.84 -12.32
N LYS A 124 4.05 8.80 -13.06
CA LYS A 124 3.18 8.94 -14.22
C LYS A 124 1.73 9.18 -13.85
N ASP A 125 1.23 8.40 -12.90
CA ASP A 125 -0.18 8.29 -12.59
C ASP A 125 -0.50 8.77 -11.17
N GLY A 126 0.43 9.40 -10.46
CA GLY A 126 0.19 10.00 -9.14
C GLY A 126 -0.54 11.35 -9.16
N PRO A 127 -0.64 12.03 -8.00
CA PRO A 127 -0.39 11.45 -6.69
C PRO A 127 -1.49 10.45 -6.30
N PHE A 128 -1.11 9.40 -5.59
CA PHE A 128 -1.96 8.41 -4.94
C PHE A 128 -2.18 8.76 -3.48
N ASP A 129 -3.40 8.58 -2.98
CA ASP A 129 -3.72 8.81 -1.57
C ASP A 129 -3.40 7.58 -0.71
N GLY A 130 -3.44 6.38 -1.29
CA GLY A 130 -3.10 5.16 -0.57
C GLY A 130 -2.81 3.97 -1.47
N VAL A 131 -2.39 2.88 -0.84
CA VAL A 131 -2.05 1.61 -1.51
C VAL A 131 -2.77 0.44 -0.85
N ILE A 132 -3.24 -0.51 -1.65
CA ILE A 132 -3.83 -1.78 -1.20
C ILE A 132 -3.10 -2.92 -1.91
N GLY A 133 -2.54 -3.85 -1.14
CA GLY A 133 -1.77 -4.96 -1.68
C GLY A 133 -2.25 -6.33 -1.20
N PHE A 134 -2.09 -7.35 -2.04
CA PHE A 134 -2.33 -8.76 -1.68
C PHE A 134 -1.04 -9.58 -1.71
N SER A 135 -0.80 -10.41 -0.70
CA SER A 135 0.36 -11.33 -0.61
C SER A 135 1.68 -10.58 -0.80
N GLN A 136 2.46 -10.89 -1.85
CA GLN A 136 3.66 -10.12 -2.22
C GLN A 136 3.36 -8.62 -2.40
N GLY A 137 2.24 -8.26 -3.02
CA GLY A 137 1.78 -6.88 -3.13
C GLY A 137 1.42 -6.26 -1.78
N GLY A 138 0.96 -7.05 -0.80
CA GLY A 138 0.70 -6.58 0.57
C GLY A 138 1.98 -6.30 1.37
N ALA A 139 3.04 -7.09 1.12
CA ALA A 139 4.38 -6.79 1.60
C ALA A 139 4.93 -5.50 0.95
N LEU A 140 4.78 -5.38 -0.37
CA LEU A 140 5.21 -4.20 -1.13
C LEU A 140 4.45 -2.94 -0.73
N ALA A 141 3.17 -3.04 -0.39
CA ALA A 141 2.38 -1.92 0.13
C ALA A 141 3.00 -1.33 1.41
N GLY A 142 3.48 -2.18 2.32
CA GLY A 142 4.20 -1.73 3.52
C GLY A 142 5.56 -1.13 3.21
N MET A 143 6.34 -1.76 2.34
CA MET A 143 7.63 -1.21 1.87
C MET A 143 7.46 0.15 1.19
N LEU A 144 6.41 0.30 0.37
CA LEU A 144 6.12 1.54 -0.33
C LEU A 144 5.70 2.65 0.64
N ALA A 145 4.81 2.35 1.59
CA ALA A 145 4.43 3.29 2.64
C ALA A 145 5.66 3.79 3.40
N SER A 146 6.54 2.87 3.81
CA SER A 146 7.83 3.20 4.42
C SER A 146 8.69 4.11 3.54
N LEU A 147 8.94 3.73 2.28
CA LEU A 147 9.85 4.42 1.37
C LEU A 147 9.51 5.90 1.14
N LEU A 148 8.21 6.22 1.16
CA LEU A 148 7.69 7.55 0.90
C LEU A 148 7.64 8.45 2.15
N GLU A 149 8.00 7.94 3.32
CA GLU A 149 8.07 8.76 4.54
C GLU A 149 9.26 9.73 4.51
N PRO A 150 9.12 10.97 5.00
CA PRO A 150 10.14 12.01 4.86
C PRO A 150 11.51 11.64 5.46
N THR A 151 11.52 10.84 6.54
CA THR A 151 12.74 10.45 7.26
C THR A 151 13.29 9.10 6.81
N ARG A 152 12.66 8.44 5.83
CA ARG A 152 13.02 7.06 5.49
C ARG A 152 14.39 6.98 4.84
N ARG A 153 14.73 7.97 4.01
CA ARG A 153 16.00 7.99 3.30
C ARG A 153 17.20 7.95 4.25
N GLN A 154 17.19 8.75 5.31
CA GLN A 154 18.29 8.75 6.29
C GLN A 154 18.42 7.39 6.98
N ALA A 155 17.32 6.66 7.19
CA ALA A 155 17.36 5.31 7.76
C ALA A 155 18.04 4.30 6.81
N PHE A 156 17.77 4.39 5.50
CA PHE A 156 18.46 3.56 4.49
C PHE A 156 19.97 3.90 4.42
N GLU A 157 20.32 5.19 4.42
CA GLU A 157 21.72 5.63 4.40
C GLU A 157 22.49 5.15 5.64
N ALA A 158 21.87 5.22 6.83
CA ALA A 158 22.45 4.69 8.06
C ALA A 158 22.62 3.15 7.99
N ALA A 159 21.59 2.43 7.53
CA ALA A 159 21.63 0.97 7.41
C ALA A 159 22.64 0.48 6.37
N GLN A 160 22.91 1.27 5.32
CA GLN A 160 23.87 0.91 4.27
C GLN A 160 25.28 0.68 4.83
N SER A 161 25.70 1.44 5.84
CA SER A 161 26.99 1.25 6.54
C SER A 161 27.12 -0.13 7.20
N ALA A 162 25.99 -0.77 7.52
CA ALA A 162 25.89 -2.10 8.12
C ALA A 162 25.52 -3.19 7.09
N GLY A 163 25.61 -2.90 5.79
CA GLY A 163 25.28 -3.84 4.72
C GLY A 163 23.79 -3.90 4.35
N GLY A 164 22.99 -2.90 4.77
CA GLY A 164 21.62 -2.72 4.31
C GLY A 164 21.52 -2.39 2.82
N ILE A 165 20.37 -2.63 2.20
CA ILE A 165 20.12 -2.18 0.83
C ILE A 165 20.16 -0.64 0.77
N ARG A 166 20.67 -0.09 -0.33
CA ARG A 166 20.65 1.36 -0.59
C ARG A 166 19.21 1.84 -0.78
N TYR A 167 18.93 3.10 -0.43
CA TYR A 167 17.67 3.76 -0.81
C TYR A 167 17.52 3.68 -2.34
N PRO A 168 16.38 3.24 -2.89
CA PRO A 168 16.27 3.04 -4.33
C PRO A 168 16.33 4.38 -5.08
N ASP A 169 17.28 4.53 -6.00
CA ASP A 169 17.46 5.78 -6.77
C ASP A 169 16.19 6.11 -7.59
N SER A 170 15.40 5.11 -7.98
CA SER A 170 14.11 5.30 -8.67
C SER A 170 13.07 6.05 -7.84
N PHE A 171 13.26 6.16 -6.52
CA PHE A 171 12.39 6.93 -5.61
C PHE A 171 12.93 8.33 -5.32
N THR A 172 14.05 8.73 -5.92
CA THR A 172 14.60 10.08 -5.79
C THR A 172 14.27 10.93 -7.02
N GLN A 173 13.87 12.17 -6.80
CA GLN A 173 13.73 13.19 -7.82
C GLN A 173 14.73 14.32 -7.53
N ASP A 174 15.66 14.53 -8.45
CA ASP A 174 16.60 15.66 -8.37
C ASP A 174 15.90 16.93 -8.86
N SER A 175 15.56 17.83 -7.94
CA SER A 175 15.02 19.15 -8.26
C SER A 175 16.09 20.20 -8.56
N GLY A 176 17.38 19.81 -8.53
CA GLY A 176 18.54 20.69 -8.65
C GLY A 176 18.91 21.43 -7.36
N PHE A 177 18.07 21.36 -6.33
CA PHE A 177 18.27 22.05 -5.05
C PHE A 177 18.02 21.14 -3.83
N ILE A 178 17.07 20.20 -3.93
CA ILE A 178 16.71 19.23 -2.89
C ILE A 178 16.38 17.90 -3.57
N GLU A 179 16.96 16.79 -3.11
CA GLU A 179 16.54 15.46 -3.55
C GLU A 179 15.28 15.07 -2.76
N GLU A 180 14.13 15.12 -3.43
CA GLU A 180 12.83 14.79 -2.87
C GLU A 180 12.41 13.37 -3.25
N ALA A 181 11.46 12.78 -2.51
CA ALA A 181 10.83 11.54 -2.93
C ALA A 181 9.99 11.81 -4.19
N VAL A 182 9.95 10.85 -5.13
CA VAL A 182 9.15 10.94 -6.38
C VAL A 182 7.64 11.08 -6.15
N HIS A 183 7.19 10.96 -4.91
CA HIS A 183 5.80 11.00 -4.51
C HIS A 183 5.68 11.44 -3.05
N PRO A 184 4.66 12.23 -2.66
CA PRO A 184 4.44 12.57 -1.24
C PRO A 184 4.14 11.33 -0.38
N PRO A 185 4.23 11.40 0.96
CA PRO A 185 3.83 10.28 1.81
C PRO A 185 2.39 9.83 1.53
N LEU A 186 2.17 8.52 1.50
CA LEU A 186 0.81 7.97 1.38
C LEU A 186 0.02 8.28 2.65
N SER A 187 -1.27 8.57 2.49
CA SER A 187 -2.16 8.77 3.64
C SER A 187 -2.44 7.45 4.35
N PHE A 188 -2.51 6.33 3.62
CA PHE A 188 -2.71 5.01 4.19
C PHE A 188 -2.13 3.88 3.34
N ALA A 189 -1.92 2.72 3.95
CA ALA A 189 -1.65 1.47 3.25
C ALA A 189 -2.49 0.30 3.81
N VAL A 190 -2.76 -0.70 2.98
CA VAL A 190 -3.53 -1.89 3.37
C VAL A 190 -2.84 -3.15 2.87
N SER A 191 -2.70 -4.12 3.76
CA SER A 191 -2.06 -5.40 3.49
C SER A 191 -3.03 -6.55 3.67
N TYR A 192 -3.36 -7.26 2.59
CA TYR A 192 -4.13 -8.51 2.60
C TYR A 192 -3.19 -9.70 2.48
N SER A 193 -3.12 -10.56 3.50
CA SER A 193 -2.16 -11.68 3.56
C SER A 193 -0.71 -11.30 3.22
N GLY A 194 -0.33 -10.04 3.42
CA GLY A 194 1.03 -9.57 3.20
C GLY A 194 1.90 -9.78 4.44
N PHE A 195 3.20 -9.57 4.27
CA PHE A 195 4.21 -9.95 5.26
C PHE A 195 5.35 -8.94 5.31
N ALA A 196 6.08 -8.90 6.43
CA ALA A 196 7.37 -8.22 6.48
C ALA A 196 8.41 -9.03 5.71
N ALA A 197 9.42 -8.34 5.17
CA ALA A 197 10.53 -8.98 4.50
C ALA A 197 11.22 -10.05 5.37
N SER A 198 12.05 -10.86 4.73
CA SER A 198 13.03 -11.72 5.40
C SER A 198 13.74 -10.98 6.54
N THR A 199 14.07 -11.67 7.65
CA THR A 199 14.92 -11.13 8.74
C THR A 199 16.34 -10.76 8.30
N ASN A 200 16.67 -10.91 7.02
CA ASN A 200 17.93 -10.45 6.47
C ASN A 200 18.10 -8.93 6.72
N PRO A 201 19.20 -8.49 7.36
CA PRO A 201 19.48 -7.07 7.62
C PRO A 201 19.42 -6.17 6.39
N LEU A 202 19.57 -6.73 5.18
CA LEU A 202 19.34 -6.04 3.91
C LEU A 202 18.03 -5.24 3.89
N TYR A 203 16.97 -5.73 4.55
CA TYR A 203 15.63 -5.15 4.51
C TYR A 203 15.26 -4.32 5.74
N ALA A 204 16.15 -4.18 6.72
CA ALA A 204 15.83 -3.54 7.99
C ALA A 204 15.33 -2.10 7.84
N ALA A 205 15.91 -1.34 6.90
CA ALA A 205 15.56 0.07 6.70
C ALA A 205 14.11 0.30 6.23
N PHE A 206 13.44 -0.70 5.65
CA PHE A 206 12.01 -0.62 5.33
C PHE A 206 11.10 -0.62 6.58
N TYR A 207 11.62 -1.06 7.73
CA TYR A 207 10.81 -1.32 8.92
C TYR A 207 11.31 -0.57 10.15
N GLU A 208 12.55 -0.07 10.12
CA GLU A 208 13.15 0.71 11.19
C GLU A 208 13.67 2.06 10.66
N PRO A 209 13.22 3.20 11.25
CA PRO A 209 12.22 3.31 12.32
C PRO A 209 10.84 2.78 11.87
N LYS A 210 9.94 2.52 12.83
CA LYS A 210 8.58 2.01 12.54
C LYS A 210 7.87 2.85 11.46
N ILE A 211 7.09 2.18 10.62
CA ILE A 211 6.25 2.78 9.58
C ILE A 211 5.19 3.65 10.27
N GLU A 212 5.21 4.95 10.02
CA GLU A 212 4.27 5.94 10.54
C GLU A 212 2.98 6.02 9.72
N THR A 213 3.04 5.78 8.41
CA THR A 213 1.86 5.73 7.56
C THR A 213 0.84 4.72 8.13
N PRO A 214 -0.40 5.13 8.43
CA PRO A 214 -1.41 4.23 8.96
C PRO A 214 -1.62 3.01 8.06
N MET A 215 -1.58 1.82 8.68
CA MET A 215 -1.79 0.55 7.99
C MET A 215 -2.96 -0.25 8.55
N LEU A 216 -3.71 -0.93 7.66
CA LEU A 216 -4.70 -1.95 8.01
C LEU A 216 -4.26 -3.31 7.46
N HIS A 217 -4.33 -4.34 8.30
CA HIS A 217 -3.84 -5.68 7.99
C HIS A 217 -4.98 -6.70 8.02
N PHE A 218 -5.16 -7.44 6.93
CA PHE A 218 -6.10 -8.55 6.85
C PHE A 218 -5.34 -9.88 6.86
N LEU A 219 -5.68 -10.75 7.82
CA LEU A 219 -5.02 -12.04 8.01
C LEU A 219 -6.05 -13.18 7.88
N GLY A 220 -5.69 -14.20 7.10
CA GLY A 220 -6.45 -15.44 7.02
C GLY A 220 -6.06 -16.37 8.17
N SER A 221 -7.04 -16.79 8.98
CA SER A 221 -6.81 -17.69 10.12
C SER A 221 -6.37 -19.10 9.73
N VAL A 222 -6.54 -19.49 8.46
CA VAL A 222 -6.09 -20.78 7.92
C VAL A 222 -5.17 -20.58 6.70
N ASP A 223 -4.45 -19.45 6.65
CA ASP A 223 -3.47 -19.16 5.59
C ASP A 223 -2.25 -20.09 5.72
N THR A 224 -2.07 -20.97 4.74
CA THR A 224 -0.95 -21.93 4.69
C THR A 224 0.18 -21.47 3.77
N VAL A 225 0.01 -20.35 3.07
CA VAL A 225 1.00 -19.82 2.12
C VAL A 225 1.91 -18.81 2.81
N VAL A 226 1.34 -17.96 3.65
CA VAL A 226 2.07 -16.98 4.45
C VAL A 226 1.84 -17.30 5.92
N GLU A 227 2.90 -17.78 6.58
CA GLU A 227 2.89 -17.99 8.02
C GLU A 227 2.52 -16.70 8.76
N GLU A 228 1.58 -16.81 9.72
CA GLU A 228 1.04 -15.67 10.47
C GLU A 228 2.12 -14.80 11.10
N LYS A 229 3.19 -15.40 11.65
CA LYS A 229 4.32 -14.68 12.25
C LYS A 229 4.95 -13.67 11.28
N ARG A 230 4.97 -13.95 9.98
CA ARG A 230 5.52 -13.03 8.96
C ARG A 230 4.61 -11.82 8.75
N SER A 231 3.30 -12.03 8.81
CA SER A 231 2.29 -10.97 8.76
C SER A 231 2.31 -10.13 10.04
N LEU A 232 2.41 -10.75 11.21
CA LEU A 232 2.48 -10.04 12.50
C LEU A 232 3.76 -9.22 12.65
N ARG A 233 4.90 -9.66 12.09
CA ARG A 233 6.11 -8.81 12.01
C ARG A 233 5.86 -7.50 11.25
N LEU A 234 5.03 -7.53 10.20
CA LEU A 234 4.65 -6.30 9.49
C LEU A 234 3.78 -5.41 10.37
N VAL A 235 2.83 -6.00 11.10
CA VAL A 235 2.00 -5.28 12.08
C VAL A 235 2.88 -4.60 13.15
N GLU A 236 3.88 -5.33 13.68
CA GLU A 236 4.79 -4.83 14.72
C GLU A 236 5.71 -3.71 14.23
N ALA A 237 6.07 -3.73 12.96
CA ALA A 237 6.84 -2.69 12.28
C ALA A 237 6.04 -1.40 12.03
N CYS A 238 4.71 -1.41 12.19
CA CYS A 238 3.87 -0.23 12.05
C CYS A 238 3.65 0.49 13.39
N LYS A 239 3.70 1.82 13.37
CA LYS A 239 3.25 2.67 14.47
C LYS A 239 1.75 2.48 14.64
N ASN A 240 1.34 2.06 15.84
CA ASN A 240 -0.05 1.67 16.13
C ASN A 240 -0.58 0.55 15.20
N GLY A 241 0.27 -0.39 14.78
CA GLY A 241 -0.14 -1.48 13.86
C GLY A 241 -1.22 -2.40 14.40
N GLN A 242 -1.38 -2.50 15.72
CA GLN A 242 -2.50 -3.20 16.36
C GLN A 242 -3.76 -2.32 16.48
N GLY A 243 -3.63 -1.01 16.26
CA GLY A 243 -4.57 0.02 16.67
C GLY A 243 -4.07 0.79 17.89
N VAL A 244 -4.85 1.77 18.31
CA VAL A 244 -4.65 2.51 19.56
C VAL A 244 -5.62 1.98 20.61
N GLU A 245 -5.25 2.06 21.88
CA GLU A 245 -6.14 1.66 22.97
C GLU A 245 -7.47 2.43 22.91
N GLY A 246 -8.59 1.72 23.04
CA GLY A 246 -9.93 2.29 22.88
C GLY A 246 -10.34 2.63 21.44
N GLY A 247 -9.46 2.43 20.45
CA GLY A 247 -9.73 2.64 19.03
C GLY A 247 -10.11 1.36 18.27
N SER A 248 -10.36 1.50 16.98
CA SER A 248 -10.58 0.37 16.07
C SER A 248 -9.28 -0.42 15.87
N SER A 249 -9.38 -1.76 15.93
CA SER A 249 -8.27 -2.65 15.58
C SER A 249 -7.77 -2.36 14.16
N ARG A 250 -6.44 -2.43 13.99
CA ARG A 250 -5.77 -2.38 12.68
C ARG A 250 -5.41 -3.76 12.14
N VAL A 251 -5.79 -4.82 12.86
CA VAL A 251 -5.67 -6.22 12.41
C VAL A 251 -7.06 -6.84 12.32
N VAL A 252 -7.41 -7.35 11.14
CA VAL A 252 -8.70 -7.94 10.83
C VAL A 252 -8.50 -9.39 10.40
N TYR A 253 -9.04 -10.31 11.18
CA TYR A 253 -9.00 -11.74 10.86
C TYR A 253 -10.22 -12.17 10.05
N HIS A 254 -9.99 -13.06 9.08
CA HIS A 254 -11.05 -13.77 8.37
C HIS A 254 -10.88 -15.30 8.47
N PRO A 255 -11.96 -16.10 8.40
CA PRO A 255 -11.92 -17.55 8.58
C PRO A 255 -11.30 -18.30 7.38
N GLY A 256 -10.68 -17.58 6.46
CA GLY A 256 -10.23 -18.09 5.17
C GLY A 256 -8.73 -18.37 5.10
N GLY A 257 -8.31 -19.03 4.02
CA GLY A 257 -6.90 -19.22 3.68
C GLY A 257 -6.29 -18.01 2.98
N HIS A 258 -5.37 -18.24 2.04
CA HIS A 258 -4.62 -17.18 1.35
C HIS A 258 -5.44 -16.48 0.24
N PHE A 259 -6.34 -15.57 0.62
CA PHE A 259 -7.11 -14.78 -0.36
C PHE A 259 -7.55 -13.42 0.18
N LEU A 260 -7.91 -12.51 -0.74
CA LEU A 260 -8.49 -11.21 -0.41
C LEU A 260 -10.03 -11.33 -0.30
N PRO A 261 -10.65 -11.11 0.88
CA PRO A 261 -12.10 -11.05 1.01
C PRO A 261 -12.69 -9.79 0.34
N SER A 262 -13.20 -9.94 -0.87
CA SER A 262 -13.60 -8.83 -1.75
C SER A 262 -15.08 -8.47 -1.72
N SER A 263 -15.93 -9.30 -1.09
CA SER A 263 -17.40 -9.12 -1.15
C SER A 263 -18.10 -9.24 0.20
N GLN A 264 -17.46 -9.83 1.21
CA GLN A 264 -18.07 -10.04 2.51
C GLN A 264 -18.20 -8.70 3.24
N LYS A 265 -19.44 -8.35 3.62
CA LYS A 265 -19.79 -7.03 4.16
C LYS A 265 -18.91 -6.58 5.33
N ALA A 266 -18.58 -7.48 6.26
CA ALA A 266 -17.78 -7.15 7.44
C ALA A 266 -16.36 -6.67 7.07
N TYR A 267 -15.68 -7.37 6.16
CA TYR A 267 -14.30 -7.04 5.75
C TYR A 267 -14.26 -5.80 4.86
N VAL A 268 -15.25 -5.64 3.98
CA VAL A 268 -15.41 -4.43 3.18
C VAL A 268 -15.69 -3.22 4.08
N ALA A 269 -16.56 -3.37 5.09
CA ALA A 269 -16.87 -2.29 6.03
C ALA A 269 -15.64 -1.88 6.87
N ALA A 270 -14.81 -2.85 7.29
CA ALA A 270 -13.55 -2.57 7.98
C ALA A 270 -12.60 -1.72 7.12
N LEU A 271 -12.41 -2.11 5.84
CA LEU A 271 -11.60 -1.33 4.90
C LEU A 271 -12.15 0.09 4.70
N VAL A 272 -13.45 0.22 4.40
CA VAL A 272 -14.08 1.52 4.15
C VAL A 272 -14.01 2.41 5.39
N GLY A 273 -14.27 1.85 6.58
CA GLY A 273 -14.18 2.56 7.85
C GLY A 273 -12.76 3.10 8.10
N PHE A 274 -11.74 2.27 7.88
CA PHE A 274 -10.35 2.67 7.99
C PHE A 274 -9.98 3.81 7.05
N ILE A 275 -10.30 3.69 5.75
CA ILE A 275 -9.99 4.73 4.77
C ILE A 275 -10.70 6.04 5.15
N ARG A 276 -11.98 6.00 5.56
CA ARG A 276 -12.70 7.21 6.01
C ARG A 276 -12.07 7.85 7.23
N GLU A 277 -11.67 7.05 8.22
CA GLU A 277 -11.03 7.54 9.44
C GLU A 277 -9.75 8.32 9.11
N VAL A 278 -8.88 7.73 8.28
CA VAL A 278 -7.59 8.33 7.93
C VAL A 278 -7.77 9.56 7.04
N MET A 279 -8.61 9.45 5.99
CA MET A 279 -8.85 10.57 5.08
C MET A 279 -9.65 11.71 5.72
N GLY A 280 -10.42 11.43 6.79
CA GLY A 280 -11.11 12.43 7.58
C GLY A 280 -10.16 13.24 8.49
N LYS A 281 -9.20 12.57 9.12
CA LYS A 281 -8.17 13.22 9.97
C LYS A 281 -7.22 14.12 9.17
N ALA A 282 -6.95 13.79 7.90
CA ALA A 282 -6.13 14.62 7.02
C ALA A 282 -6.69 16.05 6.81
N ASN A 283 -8.00 16.25 6.99
CA ASN A 283 -8.64 17.56 6.88
C ASN A 283 -8.58 18.38 8.18
N SER A 284 -8.58 17.76 9.36
CA SER A 284 -8.51 18.48 10.64
C SER A 284 -7.13 19.05 10.96
N GLY A 285 -6.07 18.53 10.33
CA GLY A 285 -4.70 19.05 10.48
C GLY A 285 -4.40 20.36 9.73
N LYS A 286 -5.36 20.91 8.97
CA LYS A 286 -5.21 22.19 8.23
C LYS A 286 -6.10 23.32 8.76
N ALA A 287 -6.96 23.05 9.73
CA ALA A 287 -7.68 24.10 10.45
C ALA A 287 -6.96 24.33 11.77
N GLU A 288 -5.97 25.23 11.78
CA GLU A 288 -5.59 25.90 13.03
C GLU A 288 -6.85 26.59 13.56
N VAL A 289 -7.38 26.05 14.65
CA VAL A 289 -8.38 26.73 15.45
C VAL A 289 -7.67 27.92 16.08
N LYS A 290 -7.86 29.11 15.51
CA LYS A 290 -7.70 30.35 16.28
C LYS A 290 -8.76 30.32 17.37
N GLU A 291 -8.37 29.92 18.58
CA GLU A 291 -9.12 30.29 19.77
C GLU A 291 -8.99 31.82 19.92
N GLU A 292 -10.00 32.56 19.50
CA GLU A 292 -10.21 33.91 20.00
C GLU A 292 -10.67 33.78 21.46
N GLY A 293 -9.72 33.93 22.38
CA GLY A 293 -9.97 34.02 23.81
C GLY A 293 -10.83 35.24 24.12
N VAL A 294 -11.88 35.00 24.90
CA VAL A 294 -12.87 35.97 25.36
C VAL A 294 -12.29 36.82 26.49
N GLU A 295 -11.26 37.63 26.21
CA GLU A 295 -10.67 38.55 27.21
C GLU A 295 -10.85 40.05 26.88
N ASP A 296 -11.43 40.41 25.73
CA ASP A 296 -11.73 41.81 25.38
C ASP A 296 -13.26 42.11 25.31
N MET A 297 -14.04 41.61 26.27
CA MET A 297 -15.40 42.11 26.50
C MET A 297 -15.39 43.10 27.68
N ASP A 298 -15.05 44.36 27.38
CA ASP A 298 -15.37 45.50 28.24
C ASP A 298 -16.91 45.64 28.30
N VAL A 299 -17.50 45.18 29.40
CA VAL A 299 -18.90 45.43 29.74
C VAL A 299 -19.00 46.69 30.60
N PRO A 300 -19.71 47.74 30.15
CA PRO A 300 -19.84 48.97 30.92
C PRO A 300 -21.00 48.87 31.90
N PHE A 301 -20.73 48.91 33.21
CA PHE A 301 -21.64 49.42 34.25
C PHE A 301 -20.86 49.99 35.44
#